data_AF-A0A9D4DF56-F1
#
_entry.id   AF-A0A9D4DF56-F1
#
_cell.length_a   1.000
_cell.length_b   1.000
_cell.length_c   1.000
_cell.angle_alpha   90.00
_cell.angle_beta   90.00
_cell.angle_gamma   90.00
#
_symmetry.space_group_name_H-M   'P 1'
#
loop_
_entity.id
_entity.type
_entity.pdbx_description
1 polymer ?
#
loop_
_entity_poly.entity_id
_entity_poly.type
_entity_poly.pdbx_seq_one_letter_code
_entity_poly.pdbx_strand_id
1 'polypeptide(L)'
;MSVHIRVKLTAAERHFRHACQQVTIISRHMEEATIRFHAADKAGDKNFRYHIRLRLSILDGVRNMYYEYAAKKATEIVELQQRVLDVIGQRDVTLEEGESELSSDDMYGSSEASHIGSNSDCSFEICN
;
A
#
# COMPACT_ATOMS: atom_id res chain seq x y z
N MET A 1 -1.82 -26.07 -10.51
CA MET A 1 -2.62 -25.08 -9.74
C MET A 1 -1.78 -23.91 -9.19
N SER A 2 -0.62 -24.14 -8.56
CA SER A 2 0.23 -23.07 -7.98
C SER A 2 0.60 -21.91 -8.93
N VAL A 3 0.96 -22.19 -10.19
CA VAL A 3 1.35 -21.15 -11.17
C VAL A 3 0.21 -20.16 -11.47
N HIS A 4 -1.03 -20.65 -11.57
CA HIS A 4 -2.18 -19.81 -11.88
C HIS A 4 -2.51 -18.82 -10.76
N ILE A 5 -2.36 -19.25 -9.50
CA ILE A 5 -2.56 -18.39 -8.32
C ILE A 5 -1.50 -17.29 -8.28
N ARG A 6 -0.23 -17.63 -8.57
CA ARG A 6 0.86 -16.65 -8.63
C ARG A 6 0.66 -15.61 -9.74
N VAL A 7 0.19 -16.01 -10.91
CA VAL A 7 -0.14 -15.07 -12.01
C VAL A 7 -1.29 -14.14 -11.63
N LYS A 8 -2.31 -14.65 -10.92
CA LYS A 8 -3.40 -13.81 -10.40
C LYS A 8 -2.91 -12.83 -9.35
N LEU A 9 -2.03 -13.26 -8.45
CA LEU A 9 -1.44 -12.41 -7.42
C LEU A 9 -0.66 -11.24 -8.04
N THR A 10 0.24 -11.52 -8.99
CA THR A 10 1.02 -10.45 -9.64
C THR A 10 0.14 -9.50 -10.45
N ALA A 11 -0.94 -9.99 -11.08
CA ALA A 11 -1.91 -9.15 -11.75
C ALA A 11 -2.68 -8.24 -10.77
N ALA A 12 -3.12 -8.78 -9.62
CA ALA A 12 -3.81 -8.01 -8.58
C ALA A 12 -2.89 -6.93 -8.00
N GLU A 13 -1.63 -7.24 -7.71
CA GLU A 13 -0.60 -6.28 -7.26
C GLU A 13 -0.35 -5.17 -8.29
N ARG A 14 -0.28 -5.52 -9.57
CA ARG A 14 -0.13 -4.53 -10.65
C ARG A 14 -1.33 -3.59 -10.69
N HIS A 15 -2.55 -4.11 -10.60
CA HIS A 15 -3.77 -3.31 -10.58
C HIS A 15 -3.87 -2.41 -9.34
N PHE A 16 -3.48 -2.92 -8.17
CA PHE A 16 -3.41 -2.14 -6.94
C PHE A 16 -2.43 -0.96 -7.07
N ARG A 17 -1.20 -1.23 -7.54
CA ARG A 17 -0.20 -0.19 -7.75
C ARG A 17 -0.69 0.87 -8.74
N HIS A 18 -1.31 0.44 -9.83
CA HIS A 18 -1.90 1.36 -10.80
C HIS A 18 -2.99 2.22 -10.17
N ALA A 19 -3.89 1.64 -9.36
CA ALA A 19 -4.92 2.40 -8.65
C ALA A 19 -4.32 3.49 -7.74
N CYS A 20 -3.28 3.15 -6.97
CA CYS A 20 -2.57 4.11 -6.13
C CYS A 20 -1.92 5.24 -6.96
N GLN A 21 -1.32 4.91 -8.10
CA GLN A 21 -0.76 5.92 -9.01
C GLN A 21 -1.85 6.86 -9.54
N GLN A 22 -3.02 6.33 -9.92
CA GLN A 22 -4.14 7.14 -10.40
C GLN A 22 -4.67 8.08 -9.30
N VAL A 23 -4.76 7.61 -8.05
CA VAL A 23 -5.13 8.46 -6.91
C VAL A 23 -4.17 9.66 -6.80
N THR A 24 -2.86 9.43 -6.85
CA THR A 24 -1.87 10.51 -6.77
C THR A 24 -2.01 11.51 -7.93
N ILE A 25 -2.20 11.04 -9.15
CA ILE A 25 -2.41 11.89 -10.33
C ILE A 25 -3.68 12.74 -10.17
N ILE A 26 -4.77 12.13 -9.69
CA ILE A 26 -6.04 12.84 -9.49
C ILE A 26 -5.90 13.88 -8.38
N SER A 27 -5.22 13.57 -7.27
CA SER A 27 -4.97 14.53 -6.18
C SER A 27 -4.25 15.77 -6.69
N ARG A 28 -3.21 15.59 -7.52
CA ARG A 28 -2.52 16.72 -8.18
C ARG A 28 -3.48 17.54 -9.05
N HIS A 29 -4.32 16.89 -9.85
CA HIS A 29 -5.30 17.61 -10.67
C HIS A 29 -6.37 18.34 -9.85
N MET A 30 -6.74 17.81 -8.68
CA MET A 30 -7.63 18.49 -7.73
C MET A 30 -6.98 19.75 -7.15
N GLU A 31 -5.69 19.69 -6.79
CA GLU A 31 -4.92 20.85 -6.32
C GLU A 31 -4.84 21.93 -7.41
N GLU A 32 -4.47 21.56 -8.63
CA GLU A 32 -4.41 22.47 -9.78
C GLU A 32 -5.78 23.13 -10.06
N ALA A 33 -6.86 22.35 -10.00
CA ALA A 33 -8.22 22.86 -10.18
C ALA A 33 -8.64 23.79 -9.03
N THR A 34 -8.24 23.49 -7.79
CA THR A 34 -8.51 24.32 -6.61
C THR A 34 -7.81 25.68 -6.71
N ILE A 35 -6.54 25.70 -7.14
CA ILE A 35 -5.80 26.95 -7.37
C ILE A 35 -6.54 27.82 -8.41
N ARG A 36 -6.97 27.22 -9.52
CA ARG A 36 -7.73 27.95 -10.56
C ARG A 36 -9.09 28.42 -10.07
N PHE A 37 -9.76 27.63 -9.22
CA PHE A 37 -11.02 28.02 -8.60
C PHE A 37 -10.85 29.29 -7.76
N HIS A 38 -9.83 29.34 -6.91
CA HIS A 38 -9.53 30.52 -6.09
C HIS A 38 -9.15 31.73 -6.94
N ALA A 39 -8.41 31.53 -8.03
CA ALA A 39 -8.11 32.61 -8.97
C ALA A 39 -9.38 33.16 -9.64
N ALA A 40 -10.29 32.28 -10.07
CA ALA A 40 -11.58 32.65 -10.66
C ALA A 40 -12.48 33.40 -9.66
N ASP A 41 -12.47 32.97 -8.40
CA ASP A 41 -13.24 33.60 -7.32
C ASP A 41 -12.75 35.03 -7.05
N LYS A 42 -11.43 35.23 -6.99
CA LYS A 42 -10.81 36.56 -6.87
C LYS A 42 -11.12 37.46 -8.07
N ALA A 43 -11.21 36.88 -9.28
CA ALA A 43 -11.55 37.61 -10.50
C ALA A 43 -13.06 37.89 -10.65
N GLY A 44 -13.92 37.29 -9.82
CA GLY A 44 -15.38 37.44 -9.92
C GLY A 44 -16.01 36.71 -11.10
N ASP A 45 -15.30 35.79 -11.77
CA ASP A 45 -15.82 35.05 -12.93
C ASP A 45 -16.70 33.87 -12.47
N LYS A 46 -18.01 34.14 -12.41
CA LYS A 46 -19.01 33.19 -11.92
C LYS A 46 -19.14 31.95 -12.82
N ASN A 47 -18.99 32.11 -14.14
CA ASN A 47 -19.15 31.02 -15.09
C ASN A 47 -17.96 30.07 -15.01
N PHE A 48 -16.75 30.63 -15.00
CA PHE A 48 -15.54 29.83 -14.88
C PHE A 48 -15.45 29.13 -13.52
N ARG A 49 -15.84 29.82 -12.43
CA ARG A 49 -15.95 29.23 -11.09
C ARG A 49 -16.91 28.04 -11.06
N TYR A 50 -18.08 28.15 -11.68
CA TYR A 50 -19.04 27.05 -11.74
C TYR A 50 -18.50 25.85 -12.53
N HIS A 51 -17.85 26.11 -13.66
CA HIS A 51 -17.21 25.06 -14.46
C HIS A 51 -16.14 24.31 -13.65
N ILE A 52 -15.27 25.02 -12.95
CA ILE A 52 -14.23 24.41 -12.12
C ILE A 52 -14.84 23.61 -10.97
N ARG A 53 -15.90 24.14 -10.33
CA ARG A 53 -16.62 23.42 -9.26
C ARG A 53 -17.16 22.08 -9.75
N LEU A 54 -17.78 22.04 -10.93
CA LEU A 54 -18.25 20.79 -11.53
C LEU A 54 -17.09 19.81 -11.76
N ARG A 55 -15.96 20.31 -12.28
CA ARG A 55 -14.76 19.49 -12.49
C ARG A 55 -14.20 18.93 -11.18
N LEU A 56 -14.16 19.72 -10.12
CA LEU A 56 -13.74 19.27 -8.78
C LEU A 56 -14.65 18.16 -8.27
N SER A 57 -15.98 18.28 -8.40
CA SER A 57 -16.93 17.22 -8.01
C SER A 57 -16.72 15.92 -8.79
N ILE A 58 -16.43 16.01 -10.09
CA ILE A 58 -16.12 14.83 -10.90
C ILE A 58 -14.81 14.16 -10.43
N LEU A 59 -13.75 14.96 -10.25
CA LEU A 59 -12.45 14.43 -9.81
C LEU A 59 -12.55 13.76 -8.44
N ASP A 60 -13.33 14.33 -7.52
CA ASP A 60 -13.56 13.74 -6.20
C ASP A 60 -14.27 12.38 -6.30
N GLY A 61 -15.30 12.27 -7.14
CA GLY A 61 -15.99 11.00 -7.40
C GLY A 61 -15.07 9.94 -8.02
N VAL A 62 -14.25 10.32 -9.01
CA VAL A 62 -13.29 9.39 -9.64
C VAL A 62 -12.20 8.96 -8.65
N ARG A 63 -11.70 9.88 -7.81
CA ARG A 63 -10.75 9.55 -6.74
C ARG A 63 -11.33 8.53 -5.77
N ASN A 64 -12.57 8.75 -5.33
CA ASN A 64 -13.25 7.83 -4.42
C ASN A 64 -13.42 6.43 -5.04
N MET A 65 -13.78 6.36 -6.32
CA MET A 65 -13.83 5.09 -7.05
C MET A 65 -12.48 4.36 -7.05
N TYR A 66 -11.36 5.07 -7.26
CA TYR A 66 -10.04 4.46 -7.20
C TYR A 66 -9.65 4.01 -5.79
N TYR A 67 -10.06 4.73 -4.73
CA TYR A 67 -9.86 4.27 -3.35
C TYR A 67 -10.61 2.96 -3.09
N GLU A 68 -11.89 2.88 -3.47
CA GLU A 68 -12.67 1.65 -3.33
C GLU A 68 -12.07 0.49 -4.15
N TYR A 69 -11.61 0.78 -5.37
CA TYR A 69 -10.95 -0.21 -6.22
C TYR A 69 -9.63 -0.70 -5.62
N ALA A 70 -8.80 0.21 -5.11
CA ALA A 70 -7.56 -0.13 -4.44
C ALA A 70 -7.82 -0.98 -3.18
N ALA A 71 -8.81 -0.63 -2.37
CA ALA A 71 -9.21 -1.43 -1.21
C ALA A 71 -9.63 -2.85 -1.61
N LYS A 72 -10.48 -3.00 -2.62
CA LYS A 72 -10.88 -4.32 -3.16
C LYS A 72 -9.68 -5.14 -3.64
N LYS A 73 -8.72 -4.51 -4.32
CA LYS A 73 -7.51 -5.19 -4.80
C LYS A 73 -6.55 -5.55 -3.67
N ALA A 74 -6.44 -4.73 -2.63
CA ALA A 74 -5.66 -5.07 -1.44
C ALA A 74 -6.22 -6.32 -0.74
N THR A 75 -7.54 -6.40 -0.57
CA THR A 75 -8.19 -7.61 -0.02
C THR A 75 -7.93 -8.84 -0.90
N GLU A 76 -8.08 -8.71 -2.22
CA GLU A 76 -7.79 -9.81 -3.17
C GLU A 76 -6.33 -10.29 -3.08
N ILE A 77 -5.36 -9.38 -2.92
CA ILE A 77 -3.95 -9.71 -2.74
C ILE A 77 -3.75 -10.54 -1.46
N VAL A 78 -4.31 -10.10 -0.33
CA VAL A 78 -4.20 -10.82 0.94
C VAL A 78 -4.81 -12.22 0.83
N GLU A 79 -5.98 -12.35 0.23
CA GLU A 79 -6.61 -13.65 -0.01
C GLU A 79 -5.76 -14.57 -0.90
N LEU A 80 -5.18 -14.04 -1.97
CA LEU A 80 -4.33 -14.81 -2.88
C LEU A 80 -3.01 -15.20 -2.21
N GLN A 81 -2.42 -14.33 -1.39
CA GLN A 81 -1.22 -14.63 -0.60
C GLN A 81 -1.49 -15.76 0.39
N GLN A 82 -2.62 -15.73 1.10
CA GLN A 82 -3.00 -16.81 2.00
C GLN A 82 -3.14 -18.14 1.25
N ARG A 83 -3.83 -18.16 0.11
CA ARG A 83 -3.96 -19.38 -0.71
C ARG A 83 -2.63 -19.92 -1.23
N VAL A 84 -1.65 -19.04 -1.51
CA VAL A 84 -0.30 -19.48 -1.88
C VAL A 84 0.37 -20.17 -0.69
N LEU A 85 0.26 -19.60 0.51
CA LEU A 85 0.81 -20.19 1.73
C LEU A 85 0.16 -21.53 2.06
N ASP A 86 -1.15 -21.65 1.98
CA ASP A 86 -1.87 -22.91 2.26
C ASP A 86 -1.41 -24.04 1.32
N VAL A 87 -1.19 -23.74 0.03
CA VAL A 87 -0.69 -24.69 -0.96
C VAL A 87 0.77 -25.09 -0.70
N ILE A 88 1.56 -24.21 -0.07
CA ILE A 88 2.95 -24.50 0.30
C ILE A 88 2.99 -25.29 1.62
N GLY A 89 2.21 -24.90 2.63
CA GLY A 89 2.14 -25.58 3.92
C GLY A 89 1.58 -27.01 3.83
N GLN A 90 0.70 -27.29 2.86
CA GLN A 90 0.24 -28.66 2.56
C GLN A 90 1.34 -29.58 2.02
N ARG A 91 2.52 -29.06 1.64
CA ARG A 91 3.65 -29.88 1.18
C ARG A 91 4.63 -30.28 2.30
N ASP A 92 4.47 -29.72 3.50
CA ASP A 92 5.42 -29.91 4.61
C ASP A 92 4.93 -30.88 5.69
N VAL A 93 3.72 -31.45 5.55
CA VAL A 93 3.17 -32.48 6.47
C VAL A 93 3.38 -33.88 5.91
N THR A 94 4.63 -34.28 5.76
CA THR A 94 5.08 -35.68 5.82
C THR A 94 6.57 -35.62 6.11
N LEU A 95 6.95 -35.75 7.38
CA LEU A 95 8.09 -36.54 7.85
C LEU A 95 8.12 -36.52 9.40
N GLU A 96 7.68 -37.65 9.95
CA GLU A 96 8.17 -38.36 11.14
C GLU A 96 8.09 -37.68 12.52
N GLU A 97 7.22 -38.26 13.34
CA GLU A 97 7.34 -38.34 14.80
C GLU A 97 8.74 -38.89 15.17
N GLY A 98 9.50 -38.12 15.93
CA GLY A 98 10.79 -38.52 16.49
C GLY A 98 10.96 -37.87 17.86
N GLU A 99 10.50 -38.57 18.89
CA GLU A 99 10.77 -38.23 20.28
C GLU A 99 12.29 -38.23 20.55
N SER A 100 12.79 -37.19 21.22
CA SER A 100 14.04 -37.24 21.98
C SER A 100 13.99 -36.17 23.07
N GLU A 101 13.86 -36.63 24.31
CA GLU A 101 13.90 -35.83 25.52
C GLU A 101 15.29 -35.22 25.82
N LEU A 102 15.25 -34.00 26.36
CA LEU A 102 16.12 -33.30 27.32
C LEU A 102 17.66 -33.36 27.26
N SER A 103 18.28 -32.17 27.32
CA SER A 103 19.26 -31.87 28.38
C SER A 103 19.32 -30.37 28.67
N SER A 104 18.92 -29.98 29.88
CA SER A 104 19.26 -28.70 30.52
C SER A 104 20.70 -28.78 31.03
N ASP A 105 21.51 -27.76 30.74
CA ASP A 105 22.51 -27.16 31.63
C ASP A 105 23.48 -26.32 30.80
N ASP A 106 23.42 -25.00 30.95
CA ASP A 106 24.58 -24.15 31.21
C ASP A 106 24.14 -22.69 31.46
N MET A 107 24.47 -22.22 32.66
CA MET A 107 24.12 -20.96 33.28
C MET A 107 25.42 -20.15 33.45
N TYR A 108 25.36 -18.82 33.24
CA TYR A 108 26.38 -17.78 33.58
C TYR A 108 27.62 -17.67 32.65
N GLY A 109 28.09 -16.49 32.23
CA GLY A 109 27.66 -15.10 32.47
C GLY A 109 28.62 -14.05 31.87
N SER A 110 28.14 -12.80 31.89
CA SER A 110 28.85 -11.50 31.86
C SER A 110 29.41 -10.91 30.56
N SER A 111 28.69 -9.86 30.12
CA SER A 111 29.14 -8.46 29.94
C SER A 111 30.39 -8.16 29.10
N GLU A 112 30.20 -7.43 27.99
CA GLU A 112 30.70 -6.04 27.87
C GLU A 112 30.14 -5.32 26.63
N ALA A 113 30.10 -4.00 26.76
CA ALA A 113 29.48 -3.03 25.88
C ALA A 113 30.20 -2.84 24.54
N SER A 114 29.48 -2.39 23.51
CA SER A 114 29.66 -1.04 22.92
C SER A 114 29.14 -0.91 21.48
N HIS A 115 28.78 0.34 21.17
CA HIS A 115 28.58 0.95 19.85
C HIS A 115 27.21 0.87 19.16
N ILE A 116 26.42 1.88 19.56
CA ILE A 116 25.68 2.78 18.68
C ILE A 116 26.43 3.02 17.36
N GLY A 117 25.78 2.66 16.25
CA GLY A 117 26.15 3.01 14.89
C GLY A 117 24.88 3.30 14.11
N SER A 118 24.46 4.56 14.17
CA SER A 118 23.41 5.20 13.37
C SER A 118 23.64 4.99 11.87
N ASN A 119 22.60 4.58 11.13
CA ASN A 119 22.59 4.73 9.69
C ASN A 119 21.24 5.25 9.15
N SER A 120 21.40 6.36 8.42
CA SER A 120 20.55 6.94 7.37
C SER A 120 19.16 7.45 7.74
N ASP A 121 19.13 8.74 8.07
CA ASP A 121 18.36 9.78 7.40
C ASP A 121 17.33 9.29 6.36
N CYS A 122 16.05 9.40 6.71
CA CYS A 122 14.99 9.60 5.75
C CYS A 122 14.20 10.85 6.16
N SER A 123 14.82 12.02 5.97
CA SER A 123 14.16 13.31 6.05
C SER A 123 13.17 13.42 4.88
N PHE A 124 11.93 13.02 5.13
CA PHE A 124 10.79 13.44 4.33
C PHE A 124 10.37 14.81 4.86
N GLU A 125 11.03 15.87 4.37
CA GLU A 125 10.59 17.24 4.66
C GLU A 125 9.27 17.54 3.97
N ILE A 126 8.36 17.99 4.80
CA ILE A 126 7.03 18.50 4.54
C ILE A 126 7.16 19.93 4.01
N CYS A 127 6.39 20.22 2.95
CA CYS A 127 5.90 21.53 2.50
C CYS A 127 6.92 22.67 2.19
N ASN A 128 6.91 23.08 0.91
CA ASN A 128 6.58 24.46 0.53
C ASN A 128 6.04 24.52 -0.91
#